data_AF-A0AA40NEJ8-F1
#
_entry.id   AF-A0AA40NEJ8-F1
#
_cell.length_a   1.000
_cell.length_b   1.000
_cell.length_c   1.000
_cell.angle_alpha   90.00
_cell.angle_beta   90.00
_cell.angle_gamma   90.00
#
_symmetry.space_group_name_H-M   'P 1'
#
loop_
_entity.id
_entity.type
_entity.pdbx_description
1 polymer ?
#
loop_
_entity_poly.entity_id
_entity_poly.type
_entity_poly.pdbx_seq_one_letter_code
_entity_poly.pdbx_strand_id
1 'polypeptide(L)'
;DVTASLEDKLTATVDATSATAIHTLKVGVRINDIFYGAGMSIAVLAEAGKPVVTRVGFNANQFVLMSGSGDTQYSPFAVVNGQVFISDAFIQNGSITSAKIANAAINNAKISGSIWSEGYKVANQGGWCLSKADNNLSFTGPEGRLFVQIGKLTGVAPNV
;
A
#
# COMPACT_ATOMS: atom_id res chain seq x y z
N ASP A 1 -5.05 -16.68 -37.85
CA ASP A 1 -6.13 -15.67 -37.86
C ASP A 1 -6.09 -14.80 -36.63
N VAL A 2 -6.38 -13.50 -36.80
CA VAL A 2 -6.51 -12.52 -35.71
C VAL A 2 -7.94 -11.98 -35.76
N THR A 3 -8.69 -12.17 -34.69
CA THR A 3 -10.08 -11.69 -34.58
C THR A 3 -10.18 -10.75 -33.38
N ALA A 4 -10.83 -9.59 -33.55
CA ALA A 4 -11.12 -8.66 -32.46
C ALA A 4 -12.61 -8.69 -32.10
N SER A 5 -12.93 -8.49 -30.82
CA SER A 5 -14.30 -8.44 -30.30
C SER A 5 -14.45 -7.34 -29.26
N LEU A 6 -15.58 -6.65 -29.28
CA LEU A 6 -16.02 -5.67 -28.29
C LEU A 6 -17.39 -6.08 -27.74
N GLU A 7 -17.56 -6.06 -26.42
CA GLU A 7 -18.84 -6.26 -25.73
C GLU A 7 -19.06 -5.10 -24.75
N ASP A 8 -20.19 -4.42 -24.90
CA ASP A 8 -20.69 -3.42 -23.96
C ASP A 8 -22.04 -3.88 -23.41
N LYS A 9 -22.14 -3.98 -22.08
CA LYS A 9 -23.34 -4.41 -21.39
C LYS A 9 -23.71 -3.41 -20.30
N LEU A 10 -24.83 -2.73 -20.51
CA LEU A 10 -25.51 -1.93 -19.51
C LEU A 10 -26.71 -2.71 -18.98
N THR A 11 -26.82 -2.86 -17.65
CA THR A 11 -28.00 -3.47 -17.02
C THR A 11 -28.37 -2.66 -15.79
N ALA A 12 -29.59 -2.14 -15.77
CA ALA A 12 -30.18 -1.50 -14.61
C ALA A 12 -31.51 -2.18 -14.30
N THR A 13 -31.70 -2.61 -13.05
CA THR A 13 -32.92 -3.25 -12.58
C THR A 13 -33.37 -2.63 -11.27
N VAL A 14 -34.68 -2.64 -11.05
CA VAL A 14 -35.29 -2.29 -9.77
C VAL A 14 -36.40 -3.31 -9.50
N ASP A 15 -36.49 -3.77 -8.26
CA ASP A 15 -37.62 -4.54 -7.74
C ASP A 15 -38.14 -3.90 -6.44
N ALA A 16 -39.12 -4.54 -5.79
CA ALA A 16 -39.77 -3.98 -4.59
C ALA A 16 -38.81 -3.77 -3.40
N THR A 17 -37.65 -4.42 -3.41
CA THR A 17 -36.70 -4.48 -2.29
C THR A 17 -35.25 -4.23 -2.69
N SER A 18 -34.96 -4.08 -3.98
CA SER A 18 -33.59 -3.98 -4.49
C SER A 18 -33.48 -3.10 -5.73
N ALA A 19 -32.29 -2.55 -5.94
CA ALA A 19 -31.91 -1.86 -7.16
C ALA A 19 -30.47 -2.24 -7.53
N THR A 20 -30.22 -2.52 -8.81
CA THR A 20 -28.87 -2.77 -9.32
C THR A 20 -28.62 -1.94 -10.58
N ALA A 21 -27.41 -1.41 -10.69
CA ALA A 21 -26.92 -0.78 -11.90
C ALA A 21 -25.50 -1.27 -12.16
N ILE A 22 -25.29 -1.90 -13.30
CA ILE A 22 -24.00 -2.47 -13.69
C ILE A 22 -23.69 -2.06 -15.13
N HIS A 23 -22.52 -1.47 -15.32
CA HIS A 23 -21.94 -1.22 -16.63
C HIS A 23 -20.65 -2.03 -16.76
N THR A 24 -20.58 -2.88 -17.78
CA THR A 24 -19.39 -3.70 -18.04
C THR A 24 -18.93 -3.49 -19.47
N LEU A 25 -17.65 -3.15 -19.62
CA LEU A 25 -16.95 -3.05 -20.90
C LEU A 25 -15.94 -4.19 -20.97
N LYS A 26 -15.97 -4.96 -22.05
CA LYS A 26 -14.97 -6.00 -22.34
C LYS A 26 -14.45 -5.83 -23.75
N VAL A 27 -13.14 -5.95 -23.89
CA VAL A 27 -12.45 -6.01 -25.16
C VAL A 27 -11.61 -7.27 -25.20
N GLY A 28 -11.40 -7.82 -26.38
CA GLY A 28 -10.45 -8.90 -26.53
C GLY A 28 -10.09 -9.20 -27.97
N VAL A 29 -8.97 -9.90 -28.12
CA VAL A 29 -8.48 -10.41 -29.39
C VAL A 29 -8.19 -11.90 -29.27
N ARG A 30 -8.41 -12.65 -30.34
CA ARG A 30 -7.97 -14.04 -30.46
C ARG A 30 -6.79 -14.09 -31.42
N ILE A 31 -5.66 -14.63 -30.96
CA ILE A 31 -4.44 -14.82 -31.76
C ILE A 31 -4.04 -16.28 -31.60
N ASN A 32 -3.97 -17.03 -32.70
CA ASN A 32 -3.62 -18.46 -32.70
C ASN A 32 -4.46 -19.26 -31.68
N ASP A 33 -5.78 -19.05 -31.69
CA ASP A 33 -6.76 -19.65 -30.77
C ASP A 33 -6.64 -19.30 -29.28
N ILE A 34 -5.70 -18.42 -28.90
CA ILE A 34 -5.58 -17.89 -27.54
C ILE A 34 -6.34 -16.56 -27.44
N PHE A 35 -7.21 -16.43 -26.44
CA PHE A 35 -7.94 -15.19 -26.15
C PHE A 35 -7.17 -14.29 -25.18
N TYR A 36 -6.97 -13.04 -25.57
CA TYR A 36 -6.39 -11.98 -24.75
C TYR A 36 -7.47 -10.94 -24.52
N GLY A 37 -7.86 -10.72 -23.26
CA GLY A 37 -8.95 -9.83 -22.90
C GLY A 37 -8.54 -8.77 -21.89
N ALA A 38 -9.24 -7.65 -21.93
CA ALA A 38 -9.24 -6.65 -20.87
C ALA A 38 -10.68 -6.15 -20.64
N GLY A 39 -10.97 -5.65 -19.44
CA GLY A 39 -12.30 -5.13 -19.15
C GLY A 39 -12.40 -4.30 -17.89
N MET A 40 -13.52 -3.58 -17.78
CA MET A 40 -13.92 -2.78 -16.64
C MET A 40 -15.36 -3.10 -16.27
N SER A 41 -15.66 -3.14 -14.97
CA SER A 41 -17.02 -3.23 -14.46
C SER A 41 -17.25 -2.16 -13.40
N ILE A 42 -18.32 -1.38 -13.54
CA ILE A 42 -18.82 -0.42 -12.57
C ILE A 42 -20.16 -0.96 -12.06
N ALA A 43 -20.31 -1.11 -10.75
CA ALA A 43 -21.52 -1.68 -10.18
C ALA A 43 -21.98 -0.95 -8.91
N VAL A 44 -23.30 -0.75 -8.80
CA VAL A 44 -24.02 -0.34 -7.61
C VAL A 44 -25.05 -1.42 -7.30
N LEU A 45 -25.04 -1.94 -6.07
CA LEU A 45 -25.99 -2.93 -5.58
C LEU A 45 -26.62 -2.41 -4.29
N ALA A 46 -27.94 -2.25 -4.30
CA ALA A 46 -28.74 -1.87 -3.15
C ALA A 46 -29.78 -2.97 -2.88
N GLU A 47 -29.70 -3.59 -1.71
CA GLU A 47 -30.63 -4.62 -1.26
C GLU A 47 -31.19 -4.22 0.12
N ALA A 48 -32.49 -4.43 0.35
CA ALA A 48 -33.12 -4.12 1.62
C ALA A 48 -32.41 -4.79 2.81
N GLY A 49 -32.14 -4.02 3.86
CA GLY A 49 -31.48 -4.50 5.07
C GLY A 49 -29.96 -4.72 4.97
N LYS A 50 -29.33 -4.37 3.84
CA LYS A 50 -27.86 -4.42 3.66
C LYS A 50 -27.29 -3.04 3.33
N PRO A 51 -26.02 -2.76 3.67
CA PRO A 51 -25.32 -1.58 3.17
C PRO A 51 -25.25 -1.60 1.64
N VAL A 52 -25.39 -0.44 1.01
CA VAL A 52 -25.18 -0.28 -0.44
C VAL A 52 -23.72 -0.59 -0.77
N VAL A 53 -23.50 -1.41 -1.80
CA VAL A 53 -22.16 -1.73 -2.29
C VAL A 53 -21.94 -1.01 -3.62
N THR A 54 -20.88 -0.19 -3.66
CA THR A 54 -20.40 0.45 -4.89
C THR A 54 -19.00 -0.07 -5.20
N ARG A 55 -18.72 -0.39 -6.47
CA ARG A 55 -17.40 -0.89 -6.91
C ARG A 55 -17.06 -0.50 -8.34
N VAL A 56 -15.76 -0.35 -8.57
CA VAL A 56 -15.16 -0.34 -9.90
C VAL A 56 -14.07 -1.41 -9.92
N GLY A 57 -14.10 -2.30 -10.89
CA GLY A 57 -13.13 -3.37 -11.06
C GLY A 57 -12.52 -3.36 -12.45
N PHE A 58 -11.24 -3.70 -12.53
CA PHE A 58 -10.50 -3.84 -13.79
C PHE A 58 -9.92 -5.24 -13.90
N ASN A 59 -9.93 -5.80 -15.11
CA ASN A 59 -9.22 -7.01 -15.45
C ASN A 59 -8.31 -6.71 -16.64
N ALA A 60 -6.99 -6.78 -16.43
CA ALA A 60 -5.96 -6.59 -17.43
C ALA A 60 -4.62 -7.10 -16.88
N ASN A 61 -3.67 -7.41 -17.76
CA ASN A 61 -2.29 -7.70 -17.35
C ASN A 61 -1.56 -6.48 -16.80
N GLN A 62 -1.93 -5.28 -17.25
CA GLN A 62 -1.37 -4.00 -16.82
C GLN A 62 -2.51 -2.97 -16.74
N PHE A 63 -2.54 -2.21 -15.64
CA PHE A 63 -3.35 -1.00 -15.52
C PHE A 63 -2.39 0.18 -15.46
N VAL A 64 -2.43 1.03 -16.49
CA VAL A 64 -1.50 2.15 -16.68
C VAL A 64 -2.30 3.44 -16.74
N LEU A 65 -2.03 4.35 -15.82
CA LEU A 65 -2.55 5.71 -15.87
C LEU A 65 -1.48 6.59 -16.53
N MET A 66 -1.73 7.09 -17.73
CA MET A 66 -0.72 7.91 -18.42
C MET A 66 -0.96 9.41 -18.16
N SER A 67 0.10 10.13 -17.84
CA SER A 67 0.14 11.59 -17.70
C SER A 67 1.27 12.18 -18.54
N GLY A 68 1.16 13.45 -18.93
CA GLY A 68 2.16 14.11 -19.78
C GLY A 68 1.55 14.72 -21.04
N SER A 69 2.39 15.11 -22.00
CA SER A 69 1.98 15.80 -23.23
C SER A 69 2.88 15.44 -24.42
N GLY A 70 2.27 15.29 -25.60
CA GLY A 70 2.99 14.88 -26.82
C GLY A 70 3.59 13.49 -26.66
N ASP A 71 4.85 13.33 -27.05
CA ASP A 71 5.58 12.06 -26.99
C ASP A 71 6.11 11.72 -25.58
N THR A 72 5.92 12.61 -24.62
CA THR A 72 6.40 12.43 -23.24
C THR A 72 5.25 12.00 -22.35
N GLN A 73 5.13 10.70 -22.09
CA GLN A 73 4.15 10.13 -21.17
C GLN A 73 4.81 9.37 -20.01
N TYR A 74 4.18 9.46 -18.84
CA TYR A 74 4.61 8.83 -17.59
C TYR A 74 3.43 8.15 -16.90
N SER A 75 3.70 7.17 -16.04
CA SER A 75 2.69 6.57 -15.17
C SER A 75 3.05 6.85 -13.70
N PRO A 76 2.18 7.49 -12.90
CA PRO A 76 2.50 7.79 -11.49
C PRO A 76 2.55 6.52 -10.64
N PHE A 77 1.81 5.48 -11.03
CA PHE A 77 1.96 4.13 -10.51
C PHE A 77 1.69 3.09 -11.60
N ALA A 78 2.19 1.88 -11.45
CA ALA A 78 1.87 0.75 -12.31
C ALA A 78 1.61 -0.51 -11.48
N VAL A 79 0.67 -1.35 -11.93
CA VAL A 79 0.46 -2.68 -11.36
C VAL A 79 1.08 -3.72 -12.28
N VAL A 80 2.12 -4.39 -11.81
CA VAL A 80 2.82 -5.44 -12.57
C VAL A 80 2.92 -6.68 -11.69
N ASN A 81 2.45 -7.82 -12.20
CA ASN A 81 2.46 -9.10 -11.48
C ASN A 81 1.84 -9.02 -10.06
N GLY A 82 0.78 -8.22 -9.90
CA GLY A 82 0.08 -8.05 -8.62
C GLY A 82 0.78 -7.12 -7.61
N GLN A 83 1.86 -6.44 -8.01
CA GLN A 83 2.58 -5.47 -7.19
C GLN A 83 2.39 -4.05 -7.73
N VAL A 84 2.28 -3.08 -6.83
CA VAL A 84 2.21 -1.66 -7.17
C VAL A 84 3.62 -1.07 -7.16
N PHE A 85 3.99 -0.41 -8.24
CA PHE A 85 5.23 0.35 -8.39
C PHE A 85 4.90 1.84 -8.40
N ILE A 86 5.61 2.63 -7.58
CA ILE A 86 5.46 4.08 -7.47
C ILE A 86 6.87 4.67 -7.54
N SER A 87 7.10 5.61 -8.45
CA SER A 87 8.39 6.30 -8.57
C SER A 87 8.53 7.42 -7.55
N ASP A 88 7.47 8.20 -7.36
CA ASP A 88 7.38 9.28 -6.38
C ASP A 88 5.93 9.44 -5.90
N ALA A 89 5.76 9.88 -4.65
CA ALA A 89 4.45 10.12 -4.05
C ALA A 89 4.48 11.27 -3.04
N PHE A 90 3.57 12.22 -3.21
CA PHE A 90 3.28 13.21 -2.19
C PHE A 90 2.12 12.73 -1.31
N ILE A 91 2.42 12.38 -0.06
CA ILE A 91 1.44 11.82 0.88
C ILE A 91 1.19 12.85 1.98
N GLN A 92 -0.04 13.38 2.04
CA GLN A 92 -0.42 14.35 3.09
C GLN A 92 -0.46 13.68 4.47
N ASN A 93 -1.11 12.50 4.56
CA ASN A 93 -1.20 11.70 5.77
C ASN A 93 -1.12 10.21 5.39
N GLY A 94 -0.22 9.47 6.04
CA GLY A 94 -0.04 8.03 5.82
C GLY A 94 -0.14 7.27 7.14
N SER A 95 -0.77 6.10 7.11
CA SER A 95 -0.74 5.13 8.21
C SER A 95 -0.22 3.80 7.67
N ILE A 96 0.81 3.26 8.31
CA ILE A 96 1.47 2.01 7.93
C ILE A 96 1.57 1.15 9.18
N THR A 97 0.87 0.02 9.19
CA THR A 97 0.98 -0.95 10.29
C THR A 97 2.35 -1.62 10.30
N SER A 98 2.89 -1.95 9.12
CA SER A 98 4.24 -2.50 8.96
C SER A 98 4.77 -2.26 7.55
N ALA A 99 6.09 -2.11 7.40
CA ALA A 99 6.76 -2.03 6.11
C ALA A 99 8.11 -2.77 6.17
N LYS A 100 8.45 -3.50 5.10
CA LYS A 100 9.79 -4.07 4.91
C LYS A 100 10.62 -3.08 4.12
N ILE A 101 11.58 -2.44 4.78
CA ILE A 101 12.42 -1.39 4.18
C ILE A 101 13.87 -1.83 4.26
N ALA A 102 14.53 -1.99 3.11
CA ALA A 102 15.95 -2.30 3.07
C ALA A 102 16.80 -1.09 3.46
N ASN A 103 16.49 0.09 2.90
CA ASN A 103 17.17 1.35 3.18
C ASN A 103 16.16 2.50 3.17
N ALA A 104 16.29 3.45 4.10
CA ALA A 104 15.48 4.66 4.16
C ALA A 104 16.38 5.89 4.30
N ALA A 105 16.10 6.94 3.52
CA ALA A 105 16.64 8.27 3.74
C ALA A 105 15.57 9.10 4.47
N ILE A 106 15.90 9.58 5.67
CA ILE A 106 14.98 10.31 6.54
C ILE A 106 15.69 11.55 7.09
N ASN A 107 15.22 12.74 6.73
CA ASN A 107 15.80 13.99 7.24
C ASN A 107 15.45 14.20 8.72
N ASN A 108 14.17 14.02 9.08
CA ASN A 108 13.69 14.10 10.46
C ASN A 108 12.59 13.07 10.71
N ALA A 109 12.59 12.48 11.91
CA ALA A 109 11.55 11.55 12.35
C ALA A 109 11.05 11.96 13.75
N LYS A 110 9.72 11.99 13.91
CA LYS A 110 9.09 12.08 15.23
C LYS A 110 8.67 10.69 15.68
N ILE A 111 9.42 10.11 16.60
CA ILE A 111 9.16 8.77 17.14
C ILE A 111 8.65 8.93 18.57
N SER A 112 7.41 8.47 18.82
CA SER A 112 6.80 8.52 20.15
C SER A 112 7.28 7.38 21.06
N GLY A 113 7.65 6.24 20.45
CA GLY A 113 8.13 5.05 21.13
C GLY A 113 9.66 4.95 21.15
N SER A 114 10.14 3.72 21.28
CA SER A 114 11.57 3.39 21.26
C SER A 114 11.96 2.78 19.91
N ILE A 115 13.24 2.89 19.55
CA ILE A 115 13.81 2.22 18.38
C ILE A 115 14.73 1.12 18.90
N TRP A 116 14.55 -0.12 18.44
CA TRP A 116 15.34 -1.25 18.94
C TRP A 116 15.63 -2.27 17.84
N SER A 117 16.72 -3.02 18.01
CA SER A 117 16.96 -4.25 17.26
C SER A 117 16.03 -5.38 17.74
N GLU A 118 15.70 -6.33 16.86
CA GLU A 118 14.88 -7.51 17.19
C GLU A 118 15.41 -8.26 18.43
N GLY A 119 16.71 -8.55 18.48
CA GLY A 119 17.33 -9.27 19.59
C GLY A 119 17.20 -8.60 20.97
N TYR A 120 16.99 -7.27 21.03
CA TYR A 120 16.83 -6.55 22.30
C TYR A 120 15.60 -7.01 23.10
N LYS A 121 14.58 -7.54 22.41
CA LYS A 121 13.35 -8.05 23.03
C LYS A 121 13.30 -9.57 23.08
N VAL A 122 14.34 -10.26 22.62
CA VAL A 122 14.40 -11.72 22.67
C VAL A 122 15.34 -12.16 23.78
N ALA A 123 14.84 -13.06 24.65
CA ALA A 123 15.63 -13.61 25.74
C ALA A 123 16.94 -14.21 25.21
N ASN A 124 18.03 -13.94 25.91
CA ASN A 124 19.37 -14.45 25.63
C ASN A 124 20.00 -14.09 24.27
N GLN A 125 19.45 -13.13 23.51
CA GLN A 125 20.08 -12.65 22.27
C GLN A 125 20.91 -11.39 22.46
N GLY A 126 20.41 -10.45 23.27
CA GLY A 126 20.98 -9.12 23.37
C GLY A 126 20.65 -8.25 22.15
N GLY A 127 21.01 -6.98 22.20
CA GLY A 127 20.71 -6.03 21.13
C GLY A 127 20.91 -4.59 21.59
N TRP A 128 20.31 -3.65 20.86
CA TRP A 128 20.33 -2.23 21.20
C TRP A 128 18.92 -1.64 21.25
N CYS A 129 18.76 -0.60 22.08
CA CYS A 129 17.51 0.15 22.20
C CYS A 129 17.79 1.62 22.51
N LEU A 130 17.20 2.51 21.72
CA LEU A 130 17.02 3.93 22.05
C LEU A 130 15.62 4.10 22.64
N SER A 131 15.54 4.29 23.96
CA SER A 131 14.28 4.35 24.69
C SER A 131 13.84 5.76 25.04
N LYS A 132 12.66 6.15 24.55
CA LYS A 132 12.01 7.42 24.94
C LYS A 132 11.44 7.37 26.36
N ALA A 133 10.93 6.21 26.77
CA ALA A 133 10.32 6.00 28.08
C ALA A 133 11.38 6.01 29.19
N ASP A 134 12.48 5.30 28.96
CA ASP A 134 13.57 5.16 29.95
C ASP A 134 14.62 6.28 29.81
N ASN A 135 14.49 7.11 28.78
CA ASN A 135 15.39 8.21 28.44
C ASN A 135 16.87 7.75 28.40
N ASN A 136 17.12 6.66 27.67
CA ASN A 136 18.43 6.04 27.55
C ASN A 136 18.70 5.44 26.16
N LEU A 137 19.97 5.18 25.90
CA LEU A 137 20.46 4.26 24.89
C LEU A 137 21.13 3.09 25.60
N SER A 138 20.73 1.87 25.30
CA SER A 138 21.28 0.66 25.92
C SER A 138 21.74 -0.36 24.89
N PHE A 139 22.80 -1.09 25.24
CA PHE A 139 23.32 -2.25 24.52
C PHE A 139 23.43 -3.41 25.48
N THR A 140 22.79 -4.53 25.15
CA THR A 140 22.75 -5.75 25.97
C THR A 140 23.32 -6.92 25.19
N GLY A 141 23.87 -7.89 25.92
CA GLY A 141 24.25 -9.20 25.41
C GLY A 141 23.26 -10.30 25.82
N PRO A 142 23.63 -11.57 25.55
CA PRO A 142 22.90 -12.73 26.06
C PRO A 142 22.70 -12.68 27.57
N GLU A 143 21.69 -13.42 28.06
CA GLU A 143 21.35 -13.53 29.48
C GLU A 143 21.02 -12.18 30.15
N GLY A 144 20.64 -11.18 29.36
CA GLY A 144 20.29 -9.85 29.88
C GLY A 144 21.49 -9.03 30.37
N ARG A 145 22.73 -9.47 30.09
CA ARG A 145 23.94 -8.76 30.49
C ARG A 145 23.98 -7.38 29.84
N LEU A 146 24.00 -6.33 30.65
CA LEU A 146 24.19 -4.97 30.14
C LEU A 146 25.65 -4.75 29.74
N PHE A 147 25.88 -4.29 28.51
CA PHE A 147 27.20 -3.86 28.07
C PHE A 147 27.41 -2.37 28.32
N VAL A 148 26.50 -1.55 27.82
CA VAL A 148 26.57 -0.09 27.92
C VAL A 148 25.16 0.44 28.10
N GLN A 149 25.00 1.39 29.02
CA GLN A 149 23.81 2.21 29.10
C GLN A 149 24.21 3.67 29.25
N ILE A 150 23.69 4.51 28.35
CA ILE A 150 23.83 5.95 28.42
C ILE A 150 22.45 6.50 28.72
N GLY A 151 22.27 7.05 29.91
CA GLY A 151 21.02 7.64 30.36
C GLY A 151 20.98 9.16 30.19
N LYS A 152 20.23 9.81 31.06
CA LYS A 152 20.08 11.27 31.09
C LYS A 152 21.38 11.97 31.52
N LEU A 153 22.15 12.47 30.57
CA LEU A 153 23.27 13.39 30.79
C LEU A 153 22.80 14.82 30.50
N THR A 154 22.57 15.65 31.51
CA THR A 154 21.91 16.97 31.28
C THR A 154 22.86 18.12 31.00
N GLY A 155 23.79 18.48 31.88
CA GLY A 155 24.71 19.60 31.67
C GLY A 155 24.14 21.02 31.37
N VAL A 156 22.84 21.17 31.03
CA VAL A 156 22.12 22.33 30.42
C VAL A 156 22.56 22.56 28.96
N ALA A 157 21.73 22.77 27.92
CA ALA A 157 20.35 23.28 27.69
C ALA A 157 19.54 22.29 26.77
N PRO A 158 18.27 22.53 26.31
CA PRO A 158 17.59 23.79 25.94
C PRO A 158 16.20 24.08 26.59
N ASN A 159 15.78 25.35 26.42
CA ASN A 159 14.40 25.84 26.41
C ASN A 159 14.03 26.11 24.93
N VAL A 160 13.45 25.11 24.25
CA VAL A 160 12.81 25.16 22.92
C VAL A 160 11.83 24.00 22.83
#